data_AF-A0A4Y3R633-F1
#
_entry.id   AF-A0A4Y3R633-F1
#
_cell.length_a   1.000
_cell.length_b   1.000
_cell.length_c   1.000
_cell.angle_alpha   90.00
_cell.angle_beta   90.00
_cell.angle_gamma   90.00
#
_symmetry.space_group_name_H-M   'P 1'
#
loop_
_entity.id
_entity.type
_entity.pdbx_description
1 polymer ?
#
loop_
_entity_poly.entity_id
_entity_poly.type
_entity_poly.pdbx_seq_one_letter_code
_entity_poly.pdbx_strand_id
1 'polypeptide(L)'
;MSETEQDDTKRRQRARFADALTTTAQQPGERSRLGARVAGAVAVLALAAGGTLGLSAWRSYQADEDAKKEKLAAEQAAARKQITKSPSATPEPSKSEHTPESAPRKHVSEPDPEPSTTIRAPQEKKTEQDVKSRSTANRSRVLLKNAQSGLCADLPYYDGVGETGTPVSQFRCDGTDQDNQLWDVRVKHPGKGPNGADLVLIRNVKDGYCLDLPDLGPKPPGTVVQEANCHETLKDNELWWVDPQPNRTLLVRNFASNNLCLKVPGPDLKKLDKPLVIGPCNDGATRWRFVR
;
A
#
# COMPACT_ATOMS: atom_id res chain seq x y z
N MET A 1 -29.63 -41.03 -16.44
CA MET A 1 -29.23 -41.08 -15.03
C MET A 1 -30.23 -40.24 -14.26
N SER A 2 -30.88 -40.82 -13.25
CA SER A 2 -31.85 -40.07 -12.43
C SER A 2 -31.11 -39.17 -11.43
N GLU A 3 -31.75 -38.08 -10.99
CA GLU A 3 -31.17 -37.14 -10.01
C GLU A 3 -30.70 -37.85 -8.73
N THR A 4 -31.40 -38.93 -8.35
CA THR A 4 -31.02 -39.82 -7.24
C THR A 4 -29.68 -40.52 -7.44
N GLU A 5 -29.30 -40.90 -8.66
CA GLU A 5 -28.01 -41.53 -8.94
C GLU A 5 -26.86 -40.52 -8.88
N GLN A 6 -27.11 -39.26 -9.25
CA GLN A 6 -26.13 -38.17 -9.14
C GLN A 6 -25.85 -37.80 -7.68
N ASP A 7 -26.88 -37.76 -6.84
CA ASP A 7 -26.69 -37.45 -5.42
C ASP A 7 -25.97 -38.58 -4.68
N ASP A 8 -26.27 -39.85 -4.99
CA ASP A 8 -25.57 -40.99 -4.40
C ASP A 8 -24.09 -41.06 -4.81
N THR A 9 -23.77 -40.73 -6.07
CA THR A 9 -22.36 -40.66 -6.51
C THR A 9 -21.62 -39.52 -5.82
N LYS A 10 -22.26 -38.37 -5.63
CA LYS A 10 -21.67 -37.21 -4.92
C LYS A 10 -21.47 -37.51 -3.43
N ARG A 11 -22.40 -38.24 -2.80
CA ARG A 11 -22.28 -38.68 -1.40
C ARG A 11 -21.15 -39.67 -1.21
N ARG A 12 -20.99 -40.64 -2.13
CA ARG A 12 -19.87 -41.60 -2.13
C ARG A 12 -18.52 -40.93 -2.37
N GLN A 13 -18.45 -39.89 -3.20
CA GLN A 13 -17.21 -39.13 -3.40
C GLN A 13 -16.80 -38.35 -2.15
N ARG A 14 -17.76 -37.74 -1.43
CA ARG A 14 -17.48 -37.04 -0.16
C ARG A 14 -17.00 -38.00 0.93
N ALA A 15 -17.58 -39.19 1.03
CA ALA A 15 -17.14 -40.21 1.98
C ALA A 15 -15.70 -40.65 1.70
N ARG A 16 -15.33 -40.87 0.42
CA ARG A 16 -13.96 -41.23 0.03
C ARG A 16 -12.95 -40.10 0.30
N PHE A 17 -13.37 -38.84 0.16
CA PHE A 17 -12.50 -37.70 0.45
C PHE A 17 -12.25 -37.53 1.96
N ALA A 18 -13.26 -37.80 2.80
CA ALA A 18 -13.10 -37.79 4.25
C ALA A 18 -12.17 -38.92 4.73
N ASP A 19 -12.30 -40.12 4.17
CA ASP A 19 -11.46 -41.28 4.52
C ASP A 19 -9.98 -41.08 4.13
N ALA A 20 -9.72 -40.37 3.03
CA ALA A 20 -8.36 -40.04 2.61
C ALA A 20 -7.68 -39.02 3.55
N LEU A 21 -8.45 -38.10 4.14
CA LEU A 21 -7.93 -37.11 5.08
C LEU A 21 -7.63 -37.69 6.45
N THR A 22 -8.39 -38.69 6.91
CA THR A 22 -8.12 -39.39 8.17
C THR A 22 -7.00 -40.42 8.06
N THR A 23 -6.85 -41.09 6.92
CA THR A 23 -5.79 -42.10 6.72
C THR A 23 -4.38 -41.48 6.67
N THR A 24 -4.25 -40.20 6.29
CA THR A 24 -2.95 -39.52 6.21
C THR A 24 -2.43 -39.03 7.58
N ALA A 25 -3.25 -39.11 8.63
CA ALA A 25 -2.87 -38.72 10.00
C ALA A 25 -2.22 -39.86 10.83
N GLN A 26 -2.12 -41.07 10.28
CA GLN A 26 -1.40 -42.17 10.93
C GLN A 26 -0.02 -42.36 10.28
N GLN A 27 1.01 -41.77 10.91
CA GLN A 27 2.38 -42.08 10.55
C GLN A 27 2.71 -43.53 10.94
N PRO A 28 3.32 -44.33 10.03
CA PRO A 28 3.79 -45.67 10.34
C PRO A 28 5.13 -45.56 11.07
N GLY A 29 5.13 -45.62 12.40
CA GLY A 29 6.40 -45.64 13.12
C GLY A 29 6.38 -45.35 14.62
N GLU A 30 5.42 -45.84 15.41
CA GLU A 30 5.60 -45.87 16.86
C GLU A 30 5.28 -47.26 17.42
N ARG A 31 6.35 -48.04 17.60
CA ARG A 31 6.34 -49.20 18.48
C ARG A 31 6.48 -48.71 19.93
N SER A 32 5.45 -49.02 20.70
CA SER A 32 5.36 -49.11 22.17
C SER A 32 6.63 -48.84 22.98
N ARG A 33 6.54 -47.82 23.85
CA ARG A 33 6.97 -47.96 25.25
C ARG A 33 5.89 -47.40 26.17
N LEU A 34 5.15 -48.34 26.77
CA LEU A 34 4.39 -48.17 28.00
C LEU A 34 5.32 -47.66 29.12
N GLY A 35 4.89 -46.66 29.88
CA GLY A 35 5.57 -46.29 31.11
C GLY A 35 5.05 -45.03 31.79
N ALA A 36 4.24 -45.24 32.83
CA ALA A 36 3.91 -44.32 33.93
C ALA A 36 3.00 -43.11 33.65
N ARG A 37 1.75 -43.28 34.12
CA ARG A 37 0.84 -42.20 34.50
C ARG A 37 1.28 -41.54 35.82
N VAL A 38 0.78 -40.32 36.01
CA VAL A 38 0.37 -39.63 37.26
C VAL A 38 1.32 -38.54 37.78
N ALA A 39 0.65 -37.46 38.22
CA ALA A 39 1.09 -36.30 39.01
C ALA A 39 1.65 -35.13 38.17
N GLY A 40 1.14 -33.91 38.25
CA GLY A 40 0.11 -33.35 39.09
C GLY A 40 -0.09 -31.88 38.68
N ALA A 41 -1.26 -31.34 38.98
CA ALA A 41 -1.54 -29.92 38.85
C ALA A 41 -0.57 -29.10 39.72
N VAL A 42 0.19 -28.17 39.12
CA VAL A 42 0.80 -27.03 39.84
C VAL A 42 0.89 -25.79 38.94
N ALA A 43 0.21 -24.74 39.41
CA ALA A 43 0.45 -23.31 39.25
C ALA A 43 0.38 -22.67 37.84
N VAL A 44 -0.81 -22.13 37.55
CA VAL A 44 -0.92 -20.75 37.06
C VAL A 44 -0.19 -19.84 38.05
N LEU A 45 0.88 -19.18 37.60
CA LEU A 45 1.40 -17.87 38.06
C LEU A 45 2.81 -17.67 37.49
N ALA A 46 2.91 -17.15 36.26
CA ALA A 46 4.08 -16.35 35.86
C ALA A 46 3.66 -14.89 35.99
N LEU A 47 4.02 -14.32 37.14
CA LEU A 47 3.81 -12.93 37.51
C LEU A 47 4.43 -11.99 36.47
N ALA A 48 3.66 -10.95 36.16
CA ALA A 48 4.11 -9.74 35.52
C ALA A 48 5.34 -9.17 36.25
N ALA A 49 6.51 -9.31 35.63
CA ALA A 49 7.74 -8.61 36.01
C ALA A 49 8.63 -8.43 34.77
N GLY A 50 8.16 -7.59 33.84
CA GLY A 50 8.92 -7.24 32.62
C GLY A 50 8.32 -6.08 31.82
N GLY A 51 7.45 -5.27 32.42
CA GLY A 51 6.62 -4.28 31.72
C GLY A 51 6.98 -2.80 31.94
N THR A 52 8.11 -2.47 32.56
CA THR A 52 8.47 -1.06 32.86
C THR A 52 9.68 -0.55 32.09
N LEU A 53 10.54 -1.42 31.56
CA LEU A 53 11.70 -1.00 30.76
C LEU A 53 11.38 -0.77 29.27
N GLY A 54 10.27 -1.33 28.76
CA GLY A 54 9.85 -1.12 27.37
C GLY A 54 9.13 0.22 27.13
N LEU A 55 8.34 0.70 28.09
CA LEU A 55 7.58 1.95 27.96
C LEU A 55 8.44 3.21 28.04
N SER A 56 9.50 3.19 28.85
CA SER A 56 10.45 4.31 28.94
C SER A 56 11.28 4.42 27.67
N ALA A 57 11.79 3.30 27.15
CA ALA A 57 12.51 3.27 25.88
C ALA A 57 11.63 3.74 24.69
N TRP A 58 10.37 3.30 24.63
CA TRP A 58 9.42 3.76 23.62
C TRP A 58 9.12 5.27 23.70
N ARG A 59 8.92 5.80 24.92
CA ARG A 59 8.69 7.24 25.11
C ARG A 59 9.91 8.10 24.78
N SER A 60 11.12 7.61 25.08
CA SER A 60 12.36 8.28 24.68
C SER A 60 12.51 8.31 23.16
N TYR A 61 12.20 7.21 22.47
CA TYR A 61 12.22 7.16 21.00
C TYR A 61 11.21 8.12 20.37
N GLN A 62 9.98 8.19 20.89
CA GLN A 62 8.98 9.17 20.42
C GLN A 62 9.41 10.62 20.66
N ALA A 63 10.01 10.92 21.82
CA ALA A 63 10.51 12.26 22.12
C ALA A 63 11.65 12.68 21.17
N ASP A 64 12.54 11.76 20.81
CA ASP A 64 13.62 12.02 19.85
C ASP A 64 13.09 12.23 18.42
N GLU A 65 12.07 11.47 18.00
CA GLU A 65 11.43 11.66 16.69
C GLU A 65 10.65 12.97 16.60
N ASP A 66 9.93 13.35 17.66
CA ASP A 66 9.23 14.64 17.71
C ASP A 66 10.22 15.81 17.74
N ALA A 67 11.33 15.69 18.49
CA ALA A 67 12.40 16.70 18.47
C ALA A 67 13.07 16.83 17.10
N LYS A 68 13.27 15.72 16.36
CA LYS A 68 13.76 15.76 14.97
C LYS A 68 12.76 16.43 14.04
N LYS A 69 11.46 16.14 14.17
CA LYS A 69 10.40 16.76 13.36
C LYS A 69 10.29 18.26 13.65
N GLU A 70 10.36 18.68 14.91
CA GLU A 70 10.37 20.09 15.29
C GLU A 70 11.61 20.81 14.76
N LYS A 71 12.79 20.19 14.83
CA LYS A 71 14.02 20.75 14.28
C LYS A 71 13.93 20.91 12.76
N LEU A 72 13.40 19.90 12.05
CA LEU A 72 13.19 19.96 10.60
C LEU A 72 12.19 21.06 10.22
N ALA A 73 11.09 21.19 10.98
CA ALA A 73 10.09 22.23 10.78
C ALA A 73 10.66 23.63 11.05
N ALA A 74 11.50 23.79 12.08
CA ALA A 74 12.19 25.04 12.39
C ALA A 74 13.22 25.42 11.31
N GLU A 75 13.95 24.45 10.78
CA GLU A 75 14.91 24.66 9.70
C GLU A 75 14.21 25.03 8.38
N GLN A 76 13.10 24.38 8.06
CA GLN A 76 12.24 24.74 6.92
C GLN A 76 11.61 26.14 7.09
N ALA A 77 11.19 26.51 8.29
CA ALA A 77 10.68 27.85 8.59
C ALA A 77 11.78 28.92 8.49
N ALA A 78 13.01 28.62 8.92
CA ALA A 78 14.16 29.50 8.79
C ALA A 78 14.58 29.67 7.33
N ALA A 79 14.61 28.59 6.55
CA ALA A 79 14.85 28.64 5.11
C ALA A 79 13.77 29.46 4.38
N ARG A 80 12.50 29.35 4.79
CA ARG A 80 11.41 30.17 4.24
C ARG A 80 11.54 31.65 4.58
N LYS A 81 12.06 32.00 5.77
CA LYS A 81 12.37 33.39 6.16
C LYS A 81 13.59 33.97 5.42
N GLN A 82 14.53 33.14 4.98
CA GLN A 82 15.69 33.56 4.19
C GLN A 82 15.28 33.97 2.76
N ILE A 83 14.25 33.33 2.18
CA ILE A 83 13.73 33.65 0.84
C ILE A 83 13.02 35.03 0.80
N THR A 84 12.58 35.57 1.95
CA THR A 84 11.96 36.91 2.04
C THR A 84 12.94 38.07 2.23
N LYS A 85 14.25 37.82 2.29
CA LYS A 85 15.28 38.87 2.35
C LYS A 85 16.07 38.92 1.05
N SER A 86 15.52 39.60 0.03
CA SER A 86 16.30 40.13 -1.08
C SER A 86 16.03 41.64 -1.20
N PRO A 87 17.05 42.50 -1.41
CA PRO A 87 16.90 43.94 -1.28
C PRO A 87 16.40 44.56 -2.58
N SER A 88 15.35 45.37 -2.54
CA SER A 88 15.08 46.33 -3.62
C SER A 88 14.25 47.52 -3.12
N ALA A 89 14.92 48.68 -3.15
CA ALA A 89 14.48 50.08 -3.17
C ALA A 89 13.02 50.46 -2.85
N THR A 90 12.90 51.36 -1.85
CA THR A 90 11.86 52.38 -1.60
C THR A 90 11.57 53.22 -2.87
N PRO A 91 10.32 53.72 -3.09
CA PRO A 91 9.82 54.91 -2.40
C PRO A 91 8.41 54.76 -1.76
N GLU A 92 8.23 55.53 -0.68
CA GLU A 92 6.97 55.94 -0.01
C GLU A 92 6.01 56.75 -0.94
N PRO A 93 4.76 57.17 -0.55
CA PRO A 93 4.20 57.28 0.82
C PRO A 93 2.70 56.91 1.01
N SER A 94 2.28 56.99 2.29
CA SER A 94 1.01 57.57 2.78
C SER A 94 -0.14 56.66 3.27
N LYS A 95 -0.08 56.36 4.57
CA LYS A 95 -1.07 56.66 5.63
C LYS A 95 -2.55 56.89 5.23
N SER A 96 -3.45 56.03 5.72
CA SER A 96 -4.49 56.40 6.71
C SER A 96 -5.35 55.21 7.16
N GLU A 97 -5.74 55.28 8.43
CA GLU A 97 -6.60 54.38 9.21
C GLU A 97 -8.02 54.24 8.63
N HIS A 98 -8.71 53.14 8.96
CA HIS A 98 -9.99 53.15 9.69
C HIS A 98 -10.39 51.72 10.11
N THR A 99 -10.62 51.57 11.41
CA THR A 99 -11.15 50.37 12.09
C THR A 99 -12.68 50.48 12.26
N PRO A 100 -13.38 49.49 12.85
CA PRO A 100 -14.43 48.67 12.23
C PRO A 100 -15.87 49.07 12.67
N GLU A 101 -16.89 48.31 12.25
CA GLU A 101 -17.85 47.62 13.16
C GLU A 101 -19.22 47.22 12.54
N SER A 102 -19.62 45.99 12.90
CA SER A 102 -20.98 45.45 13.11
C SER A 102 -21.86 44.89 11.96
N ALA A 103 -22.23 43.62 12.16
CA ALA A 103 -23.27 42.81 11.50
C ALA A 103 -24.60 42.89 12.31
N PRO A 104 -25.59 41.96 12.23
CA PRO A 104 -26.13 41.10 11.14
C PRO A 104 -27.69 41.21 11.04
N ARG A 105 -28.34 40.54 10.07
CA ARG A 105 -29.74 40.04 10.22
C ARG A 105 -30.09 38.92 9.22
N LYS A 106 -30.76 37.88 9.74
CA LYS A 106 -31.32 36.68 9.07
C LYS A 106 -32.75 36.95 8.58
N HIS A 107 -33.20 36.24 7.54
CA HIS A 107 -34.55 35.66 7.50
C HIS A 107 -34.66 34.50 6.50
N VAL A 108 -35.34 33.45 6.94
CA VAL A 108 -35.74 32.21 6.25
C VAL A 108 -37.24 32.30 5.94
N SER A 109 -37.70 31.68 4.84
CA SER A 109 -38.83 30.72 4.77
C SER A 109 -39.54 30.68 3.40
N GLU A 110 -39.65 29.47 2.85
CA GLU A 110 -40.52 28.99 1.76
C GLU A 110 -41.88 28.53 2.34
N PRO A 111 -42.98 28.33 1.55
CA PRO A 111 -43.25 26.99 0.95
C PRO A 111 -44.07 26.93 -0.37
N ASP A 112 -44.07 25.73 -0.97
CA ASP A 112 -44.74 25.15 -2.17
C ASP A 112 -46.30 25.22 -2.26
N PRO A 113 -46.91 24.96 -3.44
CA PRO A 113 -47.48 23.62 -3.74
C PRO A 113 -47.42 23.12 -5.23
N GLU A 114 -47.28 21.80 -5.39
CA GLU A 114 -47.54 20.96 -6.59
C GLU A 114 -49.05 20.58 -6.72
N PRO A 115 -49.63 20.11 -7.86
CA PRO A 115 -49.31 18.78 -8.43
C PRO A 115 -49.51 18.49 -9.95
N SER A 116 -48.82 17.42 -10.40
CA SER A 116 -49.12 16.40 -11.44
C SER A 116 -49.38 16.77 -12.91
N THR A 117 -48.54 16.24 -13.80
CA THR A 117 -49.00 15.45 -14.99
C THR A 117 -47.90 14.56 -15.58
N THR A 118 -48.28 13.32 -15.85
CA THR A 118 -47.51 12.20 -16.42
C THR A 118 -47.34 12.32 -17.93
N ILE A 119 -46.12 12.28 -18.49
CA ILE A 119 -45.87 11.84 -19.88
C ILE A 119 -44.57 11.02 -19.98
N ARG A 120 -44.68 9.88 -20.69
CA ARG A 120 -43.66 8.84 -20.96
C ARG A 120 -42.49 9.35 -21.83
N ALA A 121 -41.37 8.65 -21.66
CA ALA A 121 -40.06 8.77 -22.31
C ALA A 121 -40.06 8.92 -23.85
N PRO A 122 -38.93 9.44 -24.38
CA PRO A 122 -38.09 8.57 -25.22
C PRO A 122 -36.70 8.33 -24.61
N GLN A 123 -36.29 7.06 -24.59
CA GLN A 123 -34.92 6.63 -24.33
C GLN A 123 -34.00 7.15 -25.45
N GLU A 124 -33.27 8.22 -25.17
CA GLU A 124 -32.05 8.49 -25.91
C GLU A 124 -30.95 7.57 -25.40
N LYS A 125 -30.57 6.64 -26.27
CA LYS A 125 -29.38 5.81 -26.18
C LYS A 125 -28.17 6.72 -25.93
N LYS A 126 -27.77 6.86 -24.66
CA LYS A 126 -26.35 7.06 -24.35
C LYS A 126 -25.66 5.78 -24.78
N THR A 127 -25.09 5.82 -25.98
CA THR A 127 -24.04 4.91 -26.42
C THR A 127 -23.07 4.76 -25.26
N GLU A 128 -23.11 3.57 -24.68
CA GLU A 128 -22.05 2.97 -23.89
C GLU A 128 -20.78 3.08 -24.74
N GLN A 129 -20.07 4.19 -24.60
CA GLN A 129 -18.64 4.17 -24.85
C GLN A 129 -18.07 3.31 -23.74
N ASP A 130 -17.97 2.02 -24.08
CA ASP A 130 -17.04 1.04 -23.59
C ASP A 130 -15.63 1.68 -23.51
N VAL A 131 -15.41 2.53 -22.50
CA VAL A 131 -14.09 2.80 -21.98
C VAL A 131 -13.74 1.53 -21.24
N LYS A 132 -13.28 0.55 -22.04
CA LYS A 132 -12.69 -0.69 -21.60
C LYS A 132 -11.69 -0.34 -20.51
N SER A 133 -12.12 -0.48 -19.25
CA SER A 133 -11.26 -0.37 -18.08
C SER A 133 -10.01 -1.16 -18.41
N ARG A 134 -8.84 -0.52 -18.41
CA ARG A 134 -7.56 -1.23 -18.45
C ARG A 134 -7.38 -1.87 -17.07
N SER A 135 -8.26 -2.82 -16.77
CA SER A 135 -8.40 -3.33 -15.43
C SER A 135 -7.12 -4.05 -15.04
N THR A 136 -6.57 -3.65 -13.91
CA THR A 136 -5.45 -4.38 -13.35
C THR A 136 -6.06 -5.54 -12.58
N ALA A 137 -6.01 -6.75 -13.13
CA ALA A 137 -6.46 -7.91 -12.38
C ALA A 137 -5.66 -8.03 -11.08
N ASN A 138 -6.34 -8.38 -9.98
CA ASN A 138 -5.69 -8.72 -8.72
C ASN A 138 -4.64 -9.82 -8.95
N ARG A 139 -3.46 -9.65 -8.37
CA ARG A 139 -2.39 -10.65 -8.40
C ARG A 139 -1.94 -10.93 -7.00
N SER A 140 -1.65 -12.19 -6.74
CA SER A 140 -1.14 -12.62 -5.45
C SER A 140 0.26 -13.16 -5.62
N ARG A 141 1.11 -12.84 -4.65
CA ARG A 141 2.43 -13.46 -4.47
C ARG A 141 3.26 -13.37 -5.76
N VAL A 142 3.42 -12.16 -6.26
CA VAL A 142 4.24 -11.87 -7.43
C VAL A 142 5.56 -11.22 -7.01
N LEU A 143 6.60 -11.54 -7.75
CA LEU A 143 7.84 -10.77 -7.73
C LEU A 143 7.71 -9.54 -8.62
N LEU A 144 8.15 -8.39 -8.11
CA LEU A 144 8.31 -7.17 -8.88
C LEU A 144 9.73 -7.17 -9.47
N LYS A 145 9.89 -7.76 -10.66
CA LYS A 145 11.18 -7.90 -11.31
C LYS A 145 11.47 -6.72 -12.25
N ASN A 146 12.54 -5.98 -12.00
CA ASN A 146 12.99 -4.94 -12.91
C ASN A 146 13.44 -5.58 -14.23
N ALA A 147 12.95 -5.03 -15.35
CA ALA A 147 13.13 -5.61 -16.66
C ALA A 147 14.55 -5.47 -17.19
N GLN A 148 15.32 -4.48 -16.73
CA GLN A 148 16.67 -4.18 -17.19
C GLN A 148 17.74 -4.80 -16.28
N SER A 149 17.61 -4.67 -14.95
CA SER A 149 18.56 -5.29 -14.02
C SER A 149 18.34 -6.78 -13.85
N GLY A 150 17.09 -7.24 -13.95
CA GLY A 150 16.70 -8.61 -13.64
C GLY A 150 16.60 -8.91 -12.14
N LEU A 151 16.69 -7.88 -11.29
CA LEU A 151 16.55 -7.97 -9.83
C LEU A 151 15.11 -7.69 -9.41
N CYS A 152 14.75 -8.08 -8.18
CA CYS A 152 13.40 -8.00 -7.64
C CYS A 152 13.31 -6.99 -6.50
N ALA A 153 12.15 -6.35 -6.34
CA ALA A 153 11.86 -5.53 -5.17
C ALA A 153 11.83 -6.39 -3.92
N ASP A 154 12.55 -5.95 -2.90
CA ASP A 154 13.02 -6.76 -1.77
C ASP A 154 13.12 -5.89 -0.51
N LEU A 155 12.90 -6.50 0.66
CA LEU A 155 13.18 -5.88 1.94
C LEU A 155 14.47 -6.44 2.55
N PRO A 156 15.20 -5.63 3.32
CA PRO A 156 16.33 -6.12 4.10
C PRO A 156 15.96 -7.33 4.98
N TYR A 157 16.96 -8.18 5.21
CA TYR A 157 16.86 -9.39 6.04
C TYR A 157 15.91 -10.44 5.45
N TYR A 158 16.50 -11.41 4.73
CA TYR A 158 15.83 -12.49 3.99
C TYR A 158 14.53 -13.02 4.61
N ASP A 159 14.55 -13.49 5.86
CA ASP A 159 13.37 -14.07 6.53
C ASP A 159 12.62 -13.08 7.43
N GLY A 160 13.09 -11.84 7.51
CA GLY A 160 12.57 -10.79 8.38
C GLY A 160 11.21 -10.28 7.94
N VAL A 161 10.42 -9.87 8.92
CA VAL A 161 9.30 -8.93 8.71
C VAL A 161 9.86 -7.52 8.72
N GLY A 162 9.42 -6.68 7.78
CA GLY A 162 9.75 -5.27 7.80
C GLY A 162 9.06 -4.54 8.96
N GLU A 163 9.41 -3.27 9.10
CA GLU A 163 8.64 -2.29 9.87
C GLU A 163 8.34 -1.05 9.00
N THR A 164 7.40 -0.22 9.43
CA THR A 164 7.11 1.03 8.73
C THR A 164 8.38 1.88 8.61
N GLY A 165 8.68 2.36 7.40
CA GLY A 165 9.92 3.09 7.10
C GLY A 165 11.03 2.22 6.53
N THR A 166 10.88 0.89 6.50
CA THR A 166 11.86 -0.01 5.91
C THR A 166 12.01 0.28 4.40
N PRO A 167 13.20 0.66 3.90
CA PRO A 167 13.38 0.92 2.48
C PRO A 167 13.21 -0.35 1.64
N VAL A 168 12.46 -0.25 0.55
CA VAL A 168 12.38 -1.32 -0.44
C VAL A 168 13.54 -1.18 -1.41
N SER A 169 14.39 -2.20 -1.49
CA SER A 169 15.56 -2.22 -2.35
C SER A 169 15.37 -3.21 -3.50
N GLN A 170 16.37 -3.31 -4.40
CA GLN A 170 16.45 -4.43 -5.34
C GLN A 170 17.46 -5.47 -4.87
N PHE A 171 17.08 -6.75 -4.98
CA PHE A 171 17.95 -7.88 -4.69
C PHE A 171 17.74 -9.05 -5.66
N ARG A 172 18.51 -10.14 -5.47
CA ARG A 172 18.38 -11.35 -6.28
C ARG A 172 17.02 -11.99 -6.03
N CYS A 173 16.24 -12.13 -7.08
CA CYS A 173 14.90 -12.69 -7.03
C CYS A 173 14.82 -14.06 -6.32
N ASP A 174 14.02 -14.14 -5.27
CA ASP A 174 13.57 -15.38 -4.61
C ASP A 174 12.04 -15.41 -4.52
N GLY A 175 11.41 -16.31 -5.27
CA GLY A 175 9.94 -16.44 -5.34
C GLY A 175 9.33 -17.34 -4.26
N THR A 176 10.11 -17.77 -3.26
CA THR A 176 9.64 -18.63 -2.18
C THR A 176 9.09 -17.81 -1.00
N ASP A 177 8.43 -18.48 -0.05
CA ASP A 177 7.99 -17.88 1.23
C ASP A 177 9.11 -17.66 2.25
N GLN A 178 10.32 -18.13 1.93
CA GLN A 178 11.47 -17.94 2.81
C GLN A 178 11.90 -16.48 2.80
N ASP A 179 11.90 -15.86 1.61
CA ASP A 179 12.21 -14.45 1.42
C ASP A 179 10.99 -13.54 1.65
N ASN A 180 11.22 -12.23 1.64
CA ASN A 180 10.23 -11.17 1.80
C ASN A 180 9.92 -10.43 0.47
N GLN A 181 10.25 -11.03 -0.67
CA GLN A 181 10.13 -10.39 -2.00
C GLN A 181 8.78 -10.59 -2.70
N LEU A 182 7.83 -11.27 -2.04
CA LEU A 182 6.52 -11.56 -2.63
C LEU A 182 5.52 -10.45 -2.32
N TRP A 183 4.83 -9.97 -3.36
CA TRP A 183 3.88 -8.86 -3.26
C TRP A 183 2.49 -9.25 -3.76
N ASP A 184 1.47 -8.77 -3.08
CA ASP A 184 0.07 -8.82 -3.47
C ASP A 184 -0.33 -7.49 -4.13
N VAL A 185 -0.80 -7.54 -5.38
CA VAL A 185 -1.31 -6.36 -6.09
C VAL A 185 -2.83 -6.41 -6.06
N ARG A 186 -3.45 -5.47 -5.33
CA ARG A 186 -4.88 -5.46 -5.04
C ARG A 186 -5.53 -4.17 -5.50
N VAL A 187 -6.52 -4.26 -6.38
CA VAL A 187 -7.37 -3.13 -6.76
C VAL A 187 -8.15 -2.65 -5.56
N LYS A 188 -8.06 -1.34 -5.29
CA LYS A 188 -8.81 -0.66 -4.22
C LYS A 188 -9.77 0.38 -4.76
N HIS A 189 -9.37 1.11 -5.80
CA HIS A 189 -10.21 2.11 -6.44
C HIS A 189 -10.31 1.86 -7.94
N PRO A 190 -11.26 1.01 -8.38
CA PRO A 190 -11.45 0.71 -9.79
C PRO A 190 -11.74 1.97 -10.62
N GLY A 191 -11.03 2.14 -11.72
CA GLY A 191 -11.22 3.25 -12.67
C GLY A 191 -10.96 4.66 -12.13
N LYS A 192 -10.37 4.83 -10.94
CA LYS A 192 -10.10 6.15 -10.33
C LYS A 192 -8.73 6.74 -10.71
N GLY A 193 -7.88 5.97 -11.38
CA GLY A 193 -6.59 6.43 -11.87
C GLY A 193 -6.67 7.12 -13.24
N PRO A 194 -5.54 7.67 -13.70
CA PRO A 194 -5.45 8.31 -15.01
C PRO A 194 -5.95 7.41 -16.14
N ASN A 195 -6.69 7.99 -17.09
CA ASN A 195 -7.28 7.27 -18.23
C ASN A 195 -8.19 6.09 -17.83
N GLY A 196 -8.82 6.16 -16.65
CA GLY A 196 -9.68 5.08 -16.14
C GLY A 196 -8.92 3.84 -15.68
N ALA A 197 -7.63 3.98 -15.34
CA ALA A 197 -6.85 2.90 -14.74
C ALA A 197 -7.35 2.60 -13.31
N ASP A 198 -7.21 1.35 -12.90
CA ASP A 198 -7.45 0.97 -11.51
C ASP A 198 -6.31 1.47 -10.62
N LEU A 199 -6.64 2.00 -9.44
CA LEU A 199 -5.65 2.22 -8.39
C LEU A 199 -5.55 0.99 -7.51
N VAL A 200 -4.31 0.59 -7.26
CA VAL A 200 -3.95 -0.63 -6.53
C VAL A 200 -3.09 -0.29 -5.32
N LEU A 201 -3.19 -1.15 -4.30
CA LEU A 201 -2.13 -1.32 -3.32
C LEU A 201 -1.21 -2.44 -3.75
N ILE A 202 0.07 -2.30 -3.41
CA ILE A 202 1.09 -3.32 -3.58
C ILE A 202 1.56 -3.68 -2.17
N ARG A 203 1.07 -4.80 -1.65
CA ARG A 203 1.24 -5.21 -0.26
C ARG A 203 2.28 -6.32 -0.15
N ASN A 204 3.26 -6.19 0.73
CA ASN A 204 4.18 -7.27 1.00
C ASN A 204 3.44 -8.45 1.62
N VAL A 205 3.76 -9.67 1.18
CA VAL A 205 3.08 -10.89 1.64
C VAL A 205 3.54 -11.31 3.04
N LYS A 206 4.78 -10.99 3.42
CA LYS A 206 5.43 -11.43 4.66
C LYS A 206 4.89 -10.70 5.89
N ASP A 207 4.84 -9.38 5.85
CA ASP A 207 4.42 -8.52 6.97
C ASP A 207 3.08 -7.82 6.74
N GLY A 208 2.64 -7.74 5.49
CA GLY A 208 1.39 -7.10 5.15
C GLY A 208 1.44 -5.57 5.08
N TYR A 209 2.62 -4.95 5.04
CA TYR A 209 2.76 -3.52 4.77
C TYR A 209 2.62 -3.20 3.28
N CYS A 210 2.33 -1.94 2.98
CA CYS A 210 2.17 -1.45 1.62
C CYS A 210 3.45 -0.79 1.11
N LEU A 211 3.73 -0.98 -0.17
CA LEU A 211 4.73 -0.23 -0.92
C LEU A 211 4.31 1.24 -0.93
N ASP A 212 5.10 2.09 -0.28
CA ASP A 212 4.70 3.45 0.04
C ASP A 212 5.85 4.45 -0.08
N LEU A 213 5.56 5.71 0.16
CA LEU A 213 6.50 6.81 0.24
C LEU A 213 6.46 7.38 1.68
N PRO A 214 7.52 8.05 2.14
CA PRO A 214 7.55 8.67 3.47
C PRO A 214 6.42 9.69 3.64
N ASP A 215 5.84 9.82 4.83
CA ASP A 215 4.72 10.74 5.13
C ASP A 215 3.53 10.63 4.16
N LEU A 216 2.51 11.48 4.36
CA LEU A 216 1.35 11.54 3.47
C LEU A 216 1.62 12.38 2.21
N GLY A 217 0.94 12.01 1.12
CA GLY A 217 0.79 12.86 -0.07
C GLY A 217 1.97 12.87 -1.05
N PRO A 218 1.91 13.70 -2.10
CA PRO A 218 2.84 13.64 -3.23
C PRO A 218 4.31 13.86 -2.83
N LYS A 219 5.22 13.11 -3.46
CA LYS A 219 6.67 13.24 -3.25
C LYS A 219 7.44 13.57 -4.54
N PRO A 220 8.60 14.25 -4.42
CA PRO A 220 9.42 14.58 -5.57
C PRO A 220 10.18 13.35 -6.14
N PRO A 221 10.71 13.45 -7.37
CA PRO A 221 11.64 12.46 -7.90
C PRO A 221 12.84 12.24 -6.96
N GLY A 222 13.29 11.00 -6.86
CA GLY A 222 14.41 10.59 -6.01
C GLY A 222 13.99 10.20 -4.60
N THR A 223 12.73 10.40 -4.20
CA THR A 223 12.24 9.89 -2.92
C THR A 223 12.29 8.37 -2.89
N VAL A 224 12.88 7.84 -1.83
CA VAL A 224 13.00 6.40 -1.55
C VAL A 224 11.63 5.81 -1.28
N VAL A 225 11.38 4.64 -1.85
CA VAL A 225 10.19 3.83 -1.61
C VAL A 225 10.43 2.97 -0.38
N GLN A 226 9.45 2.90 0.50
CA GLN A 226 9.54 2.21 1.78
C GLN A 226 8.25 1.44 2.06
N GLU A 227 8.21 0.73 3.17
CA GLU A 227 6.98 0.13 3.68
C GLU A 227 6.24 1.03 4.65
N ALA A 228 4.91 0.95 4.65
CA ALA A 228 4.06 1.60 5.63
C ALA A 228 2.72 0.86 5.82
N ASN A 229 1.93 1.32 6.79
CA ASN A 229 0.57 0.82 6.96
C ASN A 229 -0.28 1.14 5.73
N CYS A 230 -1.11 0.17 5.33
CA CYS A 230 -2.04 0.38 4.23
C CYS A 230 -3.25 1.24 4.69
N HIS A 231 -3.38 2.47 4.22
CA HIS A 231 -4.49 3.38 4.54
C HIS A 231 -5.66 3.28 3.53
N GLU A 232 -5.38 2.77 2.34
CA GLU A 232 -6.27 2.60 1.19
C GLU A 232 -6.99 3.89 0.73
N THR A 233 -6.46 5.07 1.02
CA THR A 233 -7.15 6.34 0.73
C THR A 233 -6.59 7.07 -0.49
N LEU A 234 -7.45 7.80 -1.21
CA LEU A 234 -7.03 8.69 -2.31
C LEU A 234 -6.22 9.91 -1.86
N LYS A 235 -6.10 10.13 -0.55
CA LYS A 235 -5.36 11.26 0.02
C LYS A 235 -3.90 10.90 0.31
N ASP A 236 -3.59 9.61 0.28
CA ASP A 236 -2.27 9.10 0.60
C ASP A 236 -1.45 8.74 -0.64
N ASN A 237 -0.19 8.41 -0.45
CA ASN A 237 0.80 8.13 -1.50
C ASN A 237 1.13 6.65 -1.69
N GLU A 238 0.45 5.75 -0.98
CA GLU A 238 0.55 4.30 -1.13
C GLU A 238 -0.17 3.74 -2.38
N LEU A 239 -0.99 4.55 -3.07
CA LEU A 239 -1.76 4.10 -4.23
C LEU A 239 -0.94 4.17 -5.50
N TRP A 240 -0.88 3.04 -6.20
CA TRP A 240 -0.18 2.88 -7.47
C TRP A 240 -1.16 2.57 -8.59
N TRP A 241 -0.71 2.74 -9.83
CA TRP A 241 -1.40 2.18 -10.98
C TRP A 241 -0.39 1.58 -11.95
N VAL A 242 -0.85 0.56 -12.66
CA VAL A 242 -0.03 -0.20 -13.60
C VAL A 242 -0.32 0.28 -15.00
N ASP A 243 0.72 0.71 -15.71
CA ASP A 243 0.64 1.19 -17.10
C ASP A 243 1.35 0.18 -18.01
N PRO A 244 0.62 -0.71 -18.72
CA PRO A 244 1.21 -1.72 -19.59
C PRO A 244 2.05 -1.12 -20.71
N GLN A 245 3.17 -1.77 -21.02
CA GLN A 245 4.15 -1.31 -22.01
C GLN A 245 4.47 -2.44 -23.01
N PRO A 246 5.10 -2.12 -24.14
CA PRO A 246 5.63 -3.13 -25.05
C PRO A 246 6.55 -4.15 -24.35
N ASN A 247 6.79 -5.27 -25.02
CA ASN A 247 7.69 -6.34 -24.54
C ASN A 247 7.28 -6.95 -23.19
N ARG A 248 5.97 -6.96 -22.89
CA ARG A 248 5.37 -7.50 -21.66
C ARG A 248 5.98 -6.86 -20.40
N THR A 249 6.33 -5.58 -20.48
CA THR A 249 6.76 -4.79 -19.33
C THR A 249 5.64 -3.86 -18.88
N LEU A 250 5.79 -3.26 -17.72
CA LEU A 250 4.87 -2.29 -17.17
C LEU A 250 5.64 -1.15 -16.50
N LEU A 251 5.01 0.01 -16.41
CA LEU A 251 5.42 1.04 -15.45
C LEU A 251 4.52 0.89 -14.21
N VAL A 252 5.13 0.96 -13.03
CA VAL A 252 4.40 1.07 -11.76
C VAL A 252 4.44 2.53 -11.37
N ARG A 253 3.30 3.22 -11.39
CA ARG A 253 3.23 4.68 -11.26
C ARG A 253 2.54 5.07 -9.97
N ASN A 254 3.14 5.99 -9.24
CA ASN A 254 2.57 6.53 -8.01
C ASN A 254 1.46 7.52 -8.34
N PHE A 255 0.25 7.30 -7.81
CA PHE A 255 -0.91 8.11 -8.12
C PHE A 255 -0.78 9.53 -7.56
N ALA A 256 -0.40 9.66 -6.29
CA ALA A 256 -0.28 10.96 -5.63
C ALA A 256 0.84 11.81 -6.24
N SER A 257 1.98 11.20 -6.56
CA SER A 257 3.21 11.89 -6.94
C SER A 257 3.29 12.20 -8.44
N ASN A 258 2.25 12.82 -9.00
CA ASN A 258 2.21 13.24 -10.42
C ASN A 258 2.57 12.12 -11.43
N ASN A 259 2.18 10.88 -11.13
CA ASN A 259 2.42 9.71 -12.00
C ASN A 259 3.90 9.35 -12.22
N LEU A 260 4.77 9.71 -11.27
CA LEU A 260 6.16 9.25 -11.23
C LEU A 260 6.23 7.73 -11.12
N CYS A 261 7.29 7.14 -11.68
CA CYS A 261 7.47 5.70 -11.78
C CYS A 261 8.37 5.16 -10.69
N LEU A 262 8.05 3.97 -10.18
CA LEU A 262 8.99 3.12 -9.43
C LEU A 262 10.23 2.86 -10.29
N LYS A 263 11.40 3.12 -9.72
CA LYS A 263 12.66 3.24 -10.45
C LYS A 263 13.83 2.68 -9.65
N VAL A 264 14.73 2.01 -10.35
CA VAL A 264 16.08 1.75 -9.86
C VAL A 264 16.94 3.01 -10.10
N PRO A 265 17.46 3.68 -9.06
CA PRO A 265 18.20 4.94 -9.26
C PRO A 265 19.58 4.70 -9.88
N GLY A 266 20.19 5.73 -10.45
CA GLY A 266 21.61 5.74 -10.87
C GLY A 266 21.98 4.82 -12.06
N PRO A 267 23.24 4.88 -12.53
CA PRO A 267 23.67 4.21 -13.77
C PRO A 267 23.93 2.71 -13.59
N ASP A 268 24.39 2.28 -12.42
CA ASP A 268 24.63 0.87 -12.13
C ASP A 268 23.35 0.18 -11.67
N LEU A 269 22.57 -0.30 -12.64
CA LEU A 269 21.28 -0.93 -12.39
C LEU A 269 21.39 -2.33 -11.81
N LYS A 270 22.53 -3.00 -11.91
CA LYS A 270 22.70 -4.38 -11.40
C LYS A 270 23.28 -4.42 -9.98
N LYS A 271 23.59 -3.28 -9.39
CA LYS A 271 24.00 -3.17 -7.99
C LYS A 271 22.89 -3.69 -7.07
N LEU A 272 23.23 -4.63 -6.20
CA LEU A 272 22.36 -5.15 -5.14
C LEU A 272 22.14 -4.10 -4.04
N ASP A 273 21.10 -4.30 -3.24
CA ASP A 273 20.78 -3.50 -2.05
C ASP A 273 20.63 -2.01 -2.38
N LYS A 274 20.17 -1.73 -3.60
CA LYS A 274 19.94 -0.37 -4.05
C LYS A 274 18.50 0.01 -3.72
N PRO A 275 18.27 1.03 -2.89
CA PRO A 275 16.92 1.50 -2.58
C PRO A 275 16.20 1.91 -3.85
N LEU A 276 14.96 1.46 -4.01
CA LEU A 276 14.09 1.89 -5.08
C LEU A 276 13.62 3.33 -4.78
N VAL A 277 13.41 4.10 -5.85
CA VAL A 277 12.92 5.48 -5.75
C VAL A 277 11.75 5.69 -6.70
N ILE A 278 11.04 6.81 -6.56
CA ILE A 278 10.18 7.32 -7.62
C ILE A 278 10.94 8.27 -8.55
N GLY A 279 10.61 8.31 -9.84
CA GLY A 279 11.24 9.22 -10.79
C GLY A 279 10.57 9.29 -12.15
N PRO A 280 11.12 10.07 -13.11
CA PRO A 280 10.57 10.17 -14.45
C PRO A 280 10.51 8.80 -15.16
N CYS A 281 9.45 8.61 -15.93
CA CYS A 281 9.10 7.34 -16.60
C CYS A 281 9.73 7.20 -17.99
N ASN A 282 11.03 7.48 -18.13
CA ASN A 282 11.66 7.71 -19.43
C ASN A 282 12.84 6.78 -19.76
N ASP A 283 13.11 5.76 -18.94
CA ASP A 283 14.22 4.83 -19.16
C ASP A 283 13.89 3.38 -18.77
N GLY A 284 14.80 2.47 -19.11
CA GLY A 284 14.65 1.04 -18.79
C GLY A 284 14.69 0.74 -17.29
N ALA A 285 15.22 1.64 -16.46
CA ALA A 285 15.24 1.50 -15.00
C ALA A 285 13.85 1.57 -14.36
N THR A 286 12.85 2.07 -15.11
CA THR A 286 11.44 2.14 -14.69
C THR A 286 10.56 1.01 -15.23
N ARG A 287 11.11 0.09 -16.02
CA ARG A 287 10.35 -1.02 -16.60
C ARG A 287 10.36 -2.21 -15.66
N TRP A 288 9.17 -2.72 -15.33
CA TRP A 288 8.99 -3.85 -14.43
C TRP A 288 8.25 -5.00 -15.10
N ARG A 289 8.29 -6.17 -14.48
CA ARG A 289 7.46 -7.33 -14.78
C ARG A 289 6.95 -7.91 -13.47
N PHE A 290 5.67 -8.22 -13.41
CA PHE A 290 5.14 -9.06 -12.34
C PHE A 290 5.30 -10.51 -12.76
N VAL A 291 6.13 -11.25 -12.04
CA VAL A 291 6.43 -12.67 -12.32
C VAL A 291 6.01 -13.54 -11.14
N ARG A 292 5.75 -14.82 -11.42
CA ARG A 292 5.52 -15.87 -10.43
C ARG A 292 6.69 -16.83 -10.46
#